data_AF-A0A2J8K093-F1
#
_entry.id   AF-A0A2J8K093-F1
#
_cell.length_a   1.000
_cell.length_b   1.000
_cell.length_c   1.000
_cell.angle_alpha   90.00
_cell.angle_beta   90.00
_cell.angle_gamma   90.00
#
_symmetry.space_group_name_H-M   'P 1'
#
loop_
_entity.id
_entity.type
_entity.pdbx_description
1 polymer ?
#
loop_
_entity_poly.entity_id
_entity_poly.type
_entity_poly.pdbx_seq_one_letter_code
_entity_poly.pdbx_strand_id
1 'polypeptide(L)'
;MARSSPYLRQLQGPLLPPRDLVEEDDDYLNDDVEEDEESVFIDAEELCSGGVKAGSLPGCLRVSICDENTQETCKVFGRFPITGAWWRVKVQVKPVVGSRSYQYQVQGFPSYFLQSDMSPPNQKHICALFLKECEVSSDDVNKFLTWVKEVSNYKNLNFENLRETLRTFHKETGRKDQKQPTQNGQEELFPDNEMSLPLENTIPFRNVMTALQFPKIMEFLPVLLPRHFKWIIGSGSIEMLKEIEEILGTHPWKLGFSKITYREWKLLRCEASWIAFCQCESLLQLMTDLEKNALIIYSRLKQICREDGHTYVEVNDLTLTLSNHMSFHAASESLKFLKDIGVVTYEKSCVFPYDLYHAERAIAFSICDLMKKPPWHLCVDVEKVLASIHTTKPENSSDDALNESKPDEVRLENPVDVVDTQDNGDHIWTNGENEINAEISEVQLDQDQVEVPLDRDQVAALEMICSNPVTVISGKGGCGKTTIVSRLFKHIEQLEEREVKKACEDFEQDQNASEEWITFTEQSQLEAGKAIEVLLTAPTGKAAGLLRQKTGLHAYTLCQVTLDSYPVLNLVTC
;
A
#
# COMPACT_ATOMS: atom_id res chain seq x y z
N MET A 1 24.17 -4.52 -1.64
CA MET A 1 25.44 -4.19 -2.33
C MET A 1 25.35 -2.76 -2.85
N ALA A 2 26.32 -1.90 -2.55
CA ALA A 2 26.50 -0.62 -3.23
C ALA A 2 27.82 -0.68 -4.00
N ARG A 3 27.77 -1.08 -5.27
CA ARG A 3 28.92 -0.84 -6.17
C ARG A 3 28.85 0.64 -6.53
N SER A 4 29.84 1.43 -6.13
CA SER A 4 29.95 2.81 -6.61
C SER A 4 30.07 2.76 -8.13
N SER A 5 29.02 3.16 -8.83
CA SER A 5 29.06 3.26 -10.29
C SER A 5 30.07 4.36 -10.64
N PRO A 6 31.08 4.10 -11.47
CA PRO A 6 32.14 5.06 -11.79
C PRO A 6 31.68 6.28 -12.63
N TYR A 7 30.38 6.49 -12.80
CA TYR A 7 29.78 7.54 -13.65
C TYR A 7 28.74 8.42 -12.93
N LEU A 8 28.69 8.39 -11.60
CA LEU A 8 27.78 9.27 -10.85
C LEU A 8 28.40 10.65 -10.65
N ARG A 9 27.70 11.68 -11.11
CA ARG A 9 28.02 13.10 -10.84
C ARG A 9 27.12 13.58 -9.71
N GLN A 10 27.68 14.27 -8.72
CA GLN A 10 26.88 15.00 -7.74
C GLN A 10 26.57 16.40 -8.29
N LEU A 11 25.29 16.78 -8.29
CA LEU A 11 24.87 18.16 -8.54
C LEU A 11 24.44 18.79 -7.22
N GLN A 12 24.81 20.06 -7.03
CA GLN A 12 24.37 20.86 -5.90
C GLN A 12 24.02 22.26 -6.35
N GLY A 13 22.82 22.74 -6.03
CA GLY A 13 22.46 24.13 -6.27
C GLY A 13 20.96 24.42 -6.31
N PRO A 14 20.56 25.67 -6.61
CA PRO A 14 19.17 26.09 -6.56
C PRO A 14 18.34 25.44 -7.67
N LEU A 15 17.09 25.09 -7.34
CA LEU A 15 16.08 24.76 -8.33
C LEU A 15 15.64 26.03 -9.05
N LEU A 16 15.64 25.97 -10.38
CA LEU A 16 15.14 27.06 -11.19
C LEU A 16 13.63 26.92 -11.40
N PRO A 17 12.89 28.04 -11.50
CA PRO A 17 11.48 28.00 -11.86
C PRO A 17 11.29 27.21 -13.16
N PRO A 18 10.15 26.52 -13.34
CA PRO A 18 9.79 25.97 -14.64
C PRO A 18 9.82 27.12 -15.65
N ARG A 19 10.78 27.09 -16.58
CA ARG A 19 10.62 27.85 -17.82
C ARG A 19 9.56 27.10 -18.62
N ASP A 20 8.78 27.81 -19.43
CA ASP A 20 7.90 27.19 -20.43
C ASP A 20 8.76 26.35 -21.38
N LEU A 21 9.09 25.14 -20.95
CA LEU A 21 9.80 24.15 -21.72
C LEU A 21 8.73 23.56 -22.60
N VAL A 22 8.78 23.92 -23.89
CA VAL A 22 8.07 23.21 -24.94
C VAL A 22 8.29 21.73 -24.68
N GLU A 23 7.20 20.99 -24.49
CA GLU A 23 7.20 19.54 -24.40
C GLU A 23 7.73 19.01 -25.73
N GLU A 24 9.05 18.85 -25.84
CA GLU A 24 9.61 17.92 -26.80
C GLU A 24 9.25 16.53 -26.26
N ASP A 25 8.28 15.89 -26.91
CA ASP A 25 7.94 14.48 -26.77
C ASP A 25 9.18 13.64 -27.08
N ASP A 26 10.06 13.51 -26.09
CA ASP A 26 11.13 12.53 -26.08
C ASP A 26 10.59 11.26 -25.40
N ASP A 27 10.03 10.37 -26.22
CA ASP A 27 9.59 8.98 -25.91
C ASP A 27 10.68 8.07 -25.30
N TYR A 28 11.86 8.61 -24.97
CA TYR A 28 13.06 7.86 -24.59
C TYR A 28 13.26 7.66 -23.08
N LEU A 29 12.33 8.08 -22.21
CA LEU A 29 12.50 8.00 -20.75
C LEU A 29 11.53 7.04 -20.04
N ASN A 30 10.89 6.13 -20.79
CA ASN A 30 10.05 5.04 -20.27
C ASN A 30 10.86 3.85 -19.72
N ASP A 31 12.02 4.11 -19.11
CA ASP A 31 12.56 3.15 -18.15
C ASP A 31 11.78 3.35 -16.85
N ASP A 32 10.59 2.77 -16.84
CA ASP A 32 9.84 2.42 -15.64
C ASP A 32 10.80 1.63 -14.74
N VAL A 33 11.50 2.34 -13.85
CA VAL A 33 11.88 1.74 -12.58
C VAL A 33 10.57 1.62 -11.81
N GLU A 34 9.76 0.63 -12.18
CA GLU A 34 8.85 -0.03 -11.27
C GLU A 34 9.74 -0.56 -10.15
N GLU A 35 10.02 0.29 -9.16
CA GLU A 35 10.32 -0.23 -7.83
C GLU A 35 9.04 -0.94 -7.43
N ASP A 36 9.05 -2.28 -7.62
CA ASP A 36 8.03 -3.21 -7.13
C ASP A 36 7.39 -2.59 -5.91
N GLU A 37 6.07 -2.37 -5.95
CA GLU A 37 5.33 -2.00 -4.76
C GLU A 37 5.66 -3.06 -3.70
N GLU A 38 6.59 -2.75 -2.79
CA GLU A 38 7.04 -3.70 -1.81
C GLU A 38 5.84 -4.04 -0.95
N SER A 39 5.20 -5.17 -1.22
CA SER A 39 4.07 -5.68 -0.44
C SER A 39 4.64 -6.23 0.86
N VAL A 40 5.13 -5.32 1.70
CA VAL A 40 5.58 -5.63 3.05
C VAL A 40 4.32 -5.91 3.88
N PHE A 41 4.32 -7.07 4.53
CA PHE A 41 3.27 -7.50 5.45
C PHE A 41 3.03 -6.42 6.51
N ILE A 42 1.75 -6.10 6.76
CA ILE A 42 1.33 -5.18 7.81
C ILE A 42 0.41 -5.94 8.75
N ASP A 43 0.69 -5.83 10.04
CA ASP A 43 -0.19 -6.40 11.06
C ASP A 43 -1.55 -5.67 11.05
N ALA A 44 -2.64 -6.43 11.18
CA ALA A 44 -3.99 -5.90 11.16
C ALA A 44 -4.25 -4.92 12.32
N GLU A 45 -3.67 -5.16 13.49
CA GLU A 45 -3.76 -4.25 14.63
C GLU A 45 -3.05 -2.92 14.32
N GLU A 46 -1.88 -2.96 13.68
CA GLU A 46 -1.16 -1.75 13.26
C GLU A 46 -1.93 -0.96 12.20
N LEU A 47 -2.59 -1.66 11.26
CA LEU A 47 -3.49 -1.04 10.27
C LEU A 47 -4.69 -0.34 10.92
N CYS A 48 -5.26 -0.96 11.95
CA CYS A 48 -6.47 -0.48 12.64
C CYS A 48 -6.17 0.55 13.74
N SER A 49 -4.93 0.69 14.18
CA SER A 49 -4.55 1.61 15.27
C SER A 49 -4.53 3.10 14.87
N GLY A 50 -4.97 3.44 13.65
CA GLY A 50 -4.88 4.81 13.11
C GLY A 50 -3.45 5.25 12.74
N GLY A 51 -2.54 4.29 12.49
CA GLY A 51 -1.18 4.59 12.08
C GLY A 51 -1.12 5.29 10.71
N VAL A 52 -0.08 6.10 10.51
CA VAL A 52 0.10 6.90 9.31
C VAL A 52 0.70 6.03 8.21
N LYS A 53 -0.06 5.82 7.13
CA LYS A 53 0.39 5.02 5.98
C LYS A 53 1.41 5.78 5.14
N ALA A 54 2.34 5.02 4.56
CA ALA A 54 3.24 5.52 3.54
C ALA A 54 2.44 6.08 2.35
N GLY A 55 2.82 7.24 1.82
CA GLY A 55 2.29 7.74 0.56
C GLY A 55 2.85 6.98 -0.64
N SER A 56 2.36 7.33 -1.83
CA SER A 56 3.03 6.96 -3.07
C SER A 56 4.40 7.64 -3.16
N LEU A 57 5.32 7.02 -3.89
CA LEU A 57 6.57 7.71 -4.22
C LEU A 57 6.26 9.00 -5.00
N PRO A 58 7.06 10.06 -4.83
CA PRO A 58 6.94 11.26 -5.65
C PRO A 58 7.01 10.89 -7.14
N GLY A 59 6.13 11.49 -7.94
CA GLY A 59 6.17 11.36 -9.39
C GLY A 59 7.52 11.82 -9.97
N CYS A 60 7.91 11.22 -11.09
CA CYS A 60 9.07 11.68 -11.83
C CYS A 60 8.73 12.98 -12.58
N LEU A 61 9.63 13.95 -12.56
CA LEU A 61 9.47 15.22 -13.25
C LEU A 61 10.82 15.79 -13.68
N ARG A 62 10.78 16.72 -14.65
CA ARG A 62 11.97 17.43 -15.13
C ARG A 62 12.15 18.72 -14.33
N VAL A 63 13.34 18.90 -13.76
CA VAL A 63 13.77 20.14 -13.10
C VAL A 63 15.01 20.69 -13.77
N SER A 64 15.29 21.98 -13.54
CA SER A 64 16.57 22.60 -13.89
C SER A 64 17.32 22.97 -12.62
N ILE A 65 18.56 22.49 -12.50
CA ILE A 65 19.44 22.76 -11.37
C ILE A 65 20.61 23.60 -11.87
N CYS A 66 20.87 24.74 -11.23
CA CYS A 66 22.10 25.50 -11.48
C CYS A 66 23.21 24.90 -10.60
N ASP A 67 24.13 24.12 -11.17
CA ASP A 67 25.20 23.47 -10.38
C ASP A 67 26.19 24.53 -9.89
N GLU A 68 26.31 24.68 -8.57
CA GLU A 68 27.21 25.63 -7.92
C GLU A 68 28.67 25.33 -8.24
N ASN A 69 28.99 24.05 -8.50
CA ASN A 69 30.37 23.61 -8.76
C ASN A 69 30.85 24.00 -10.16
N THR A 70 30.01 23.86 -11.19
CA THR A 70 30.38 24.15 -12.58
C THR A 70 29.76 25.43 -13.13
N GLN A 71 28.82 26.04 -12.40
CA GLN A 71 28.01 27.18 -12.84
C GLN A 71 27.15 26.86 -14.09
N GLU A 72 26.95 25.58 -14.40
CA GLU A 72 26.13 25.15 -15.54
C GLU A 72 24.68 24.87 -15.10
N THR A 73 23.72 25.19 -15.97
CA THR A 73 22.33 24.76 -15.77
C THR A 73 22.13 23.36 -16.34
N CYS A 74 21.88 22.39 -15.48
CA CYS A 74 21.63 20.99 -15.83
C CYS A 74 20.12 20.70 -15.87
N LYS A 75 19.63 20.08 -16.94
CA LYS A 75 18.27 19.53 -17.01
C LYS A 75 18.28 18.15 -16.39
N VAL A 76 17.43 17.91 -15.39
CA VAL A 76 17.47 16.70 -14.59
C VAL A 76 16.08 16.06 -14.51
N PHE A 77 15.98 14.78 -14.84
CA PHE A 77 14.75 14.00 -14.71
C PHE A 77 14.83 13.06 -13.51
N GLY A 78 13.83 13.09 -12.63
CA GLY A 78 13.79 12.23 -11.45
C GLY A 78 12.66 12.55 -10.48
N ARG A 79 12.69 11.91 -9.31
CA ARG A 79 11.67 12.08 -8.27
C ARG A 79 12.01 13.26 -7.36
N PHE A 80 11.29 14.36 -7.50
CA PHE A 80 11.46 15.56 -6.66
C PHE A 80 10.20 15.80 -5.83
N PRO A 81 10.21 15.50 -4.51
CA PRO A 81 9.06 15.77 -3.65
C PRO A 81 8.59 17.23 -3.70
N ILE A 82 9.52 18.19 -3.67
CA ILE A 82 9.23 19.63 -3.68
C ILE A 82 10.09 20.33 -4.74
N THR A 83 9.52 21.34 -5.40
CA THR A 83 10.06 21.95 -6.62
C THR A 83 10.17 23.48 -6.60
N GLY A 84 9.71 24.13 -5.53
CA GLY A 84 9.78 25.58 -5.37
C GLY A 84 11.18 26.17 -5.59
N ALA A 85 11.26 27.34 -6.19
CA ALA A 85 12.52 27.98 -6.59
C ALA A 85 13.40 28.46 -5.41
N TRP A 86 12.87 28.41 -4.18
CA TRP A 86 13.60 28.71 -2.95
C TRP A 86 14.30 27.49 -2.35
N TRP A 87 14.21 26.32 -2.98
CA TRP A 87 14.93 25.13 -2.56
C TRP A 87 16.27 25.04 -3.28
N ARG A 88 17.31 24.69 -2.52
CA ARG A 88 18.59 24.21 -3.02
C ARG A 88 18.61 22.70 -2.84
N VAL A 89 19.08 21.97 -3.84
CA VAL A 89 19.11 20.50 -3.82
C VAL A 89 20.53 19.98 -3.92
N LYS A 90 20.78 18.82 -3.31
CA LYS A 90 21.98 17.99 -3.53
C LYS A 90 21.52 16.62 -3.98
N VAL A 91 21.99 16.17 -5.15
CA VAL A 91 21.49 14.93 -5.77
C VAL A 91 22.56 14.24 -6.61
N GLN A 92 22.55 12.91 -6.62
CA GLN A 92 23.40 12.10 -7.50
C GLN A 92 22.71 11.87 -8.83
N VAL A 93 23.44 12.06 -9.93
CA VAL A 93 22.90 11.93 -11.28
C VAL A 93 23.81 11.13 -12.20
N LYS A 94 23.20 10.53 -13.22
CA LYS A 94 23.87 9.85 -14.33
C LYS A 94 23.54 10.55 -15.64
N PRO A 95 24.50 10.76 -16.56
CA PRO A 95 24.21 11.34 -17.86
C PRO A 95 23.32 10.41 -18.69
N VAL A 96 22.38 10.99 -19.44
CA VAL A 96 21.51 10.25 -20.37
C VAL A 96 22.29 9.91 -21.64
N VAL A 97 22.36 8.63 -22.00
CA VAL A 97 23.12 8.15 -23.16
C VAL A 97 22.42 8.56 -24.45
N GLY A 98 23.13 9.20 -25.38
CA GLY A 98 22.60 9.61 -26.69
C GLY A 98 22.12 11.06 -26.78
N SER A 99 21.98 11.77 -25.65
CA SER A 99 21.55 13.18 -25.65
C SER A 99 22.69 14.14 -25.98
N ARG A 100 22.42 15.12 -26.87
CA ARG A 100 23.36 16.20 -27.27
C ARG A 100 23.36 17.42 -26.34
N SER A 101 22.90 17.29 -25.10
CA SER A 101 22.89 18.40 -24.14
C SER A 101 22.88 17.88 -22.71
N TYR A 102 23.22 18.74 -21.75
CA TYR A 102 23.32 18.57 -20.28
C TYR A 102 22.05 17.98 -19.61
N GLN A 103 21.65 16.79 -20.03
CA GLN A 103 20.50 16.05 -19.56
C GLN A 103 20.98 14.89 -18.68
N TYR A 104 20.41 14.82 -17.48
CA TYR A 104 20.79 13.86 -16.46
C TYR A 104 19.56 13.16 -15.87
N GLN A 105 19.73 11.91 -15.47
CA GLN A 105 18.75 11.14 -14.72
C GLN A 105 19.20 11.02 -13.27
N VAL A 106 18.29 11.29 -12.33
CA VAL A 106 18.56 11.15 -10.89
C VAL A 106 18.81 9.69 -10.53
N GLN A 107 19.69 9.47 -9.56
CA GLN A 107 19.92 8.20 -8.91
C GLN A 107 19.58 8.36 -7.42
N GLY A 108 18.43 7.80 -7.00
CA GLY A 108 17.89 7.97 -5.64
C GLY A 108 16.99 9.21 -5.48
N PHE A 109 17.06 9.85 -4.32
CA PHE A 109 16.26 11.04 -3.98
C PHE A 109 17.16 12.22 -3.61
N PRO A 110 16.70 13.47 -3.83
CA PRO A 110 17.48 14.67 -3.52
C PRO A 110 17.43 15.03 -2.03
N SER A 111 18.53 15.51 -1.47
CA SER A 111 18.53 16.28 -0.21
C SER A 111 18.11 17.72 -0.47
N TYR A 112 17.38 18.35 0.47
CA TYR A 112 16.90 19.72 0.33
C TYR A 112 17.49 20.66 1.38
N PHE A 113 17.78 21.88 0.95
CA PHE A 113 18.24 22.99 1.80
C PHE A 113 17.46 24.24 1.44
N LEU A 114 17.00 24.99 2.43
CA LEU A 114 16.32 26.26 2.16
C LEU A 114 17.33 27.32 1.73
N GLN A 115 17.01 28.08 0.68
CA GLN A 115 17.71 29.31 0.33
C GLN A 115 17.28 30.43 1.29
N SER A 116 17.71 30.36 2.55
CA SER A 116 17.23 31.20 3.64
C SER A 116 17.41 32.70 3.37
N ASP A 117 18.49 33.10 2.69
CA ASP A 117 18.82 34.49 2.32
C ASP A 117 18.04 35.03 1.11
N MET A 118 17.20 34.19 0.49
CA MET A 118 16.56 34.45 -0.80
C MET A 118 17.58 35.01 -1.83
N SER A 119 18.80 34.45 -1.82
CA SER A 119 20.06 34.94 -2.42
C SER A 119 19.96 36.17 -3.37
N PRO A 120 20.60 37.31 -3.03
CA PRO A 120 20.74 38.45 -3.95
C PRO A 120 21.35 38.02 -5.30
N PRO A 121 20.92 38.57 -6.44
CA PRO A 121 19.98 39.70 -6.62
C PRO A 121 18.50 39.31 -6.70
N ASN A 122 18.14 38.04 -6.45
CA ASN A 122 16.82 37.49 -6.79
C ASN A 122 15.80 37.50 -5.65
N GLN A 123 16.10 38.14 -4.51
CA GLN A 123 15.22 38.22 -3.33
C GLN A 123 13.78 38.59 -3.65
N LYS A 124 13.58 39.65 -4.43
CA LYS A 124 12.25 40.09 -4.89
C LYS A 124 11.53 39.00 -5.66
N HIS A 125 12.23 38.34 -6.58
CA HIS A 125 11.64 37.33 -7.47
C HIS A 125 11.29 36.06 -6.70
N ILE A 126 12.20 35.56 -5.85
CA ILE A 126 11.96 34.37 -5.02
C ILE A 126 10.79 34.62 -4.05
N CYS A 127 10.76 35.77 -3.38
CA CYS A 127 9.66 36.14 -2.50
C CYS A 127 8.32 36.23 -3.27
N ALA A 128 8.32 36.85 -4.46
CA ALA A 128 7.11 36.92 -5.29
C ALA A 128 6.58 35.54 -5.69
N LEU A 129 7.46 34.64 -6.12
CA LEU A 129 7.10 33.26 -6.48
C LEU A 129 6.55 32.51 -5.26
N PHE A 130 7.22 32.63 -4.12
CA PHE A 130 6.79 32.00 -2.87
C PHE A 130 5.41 32.46 -2.41
N LEU A 131 5.17 33.77 -2.35
CA LEU A 131 3.87 34.30 -1.92
C LEU A 131 2.76 33.92 -2.90
N LYS A 132 3.05 33.88 -4.20
CA LYS A 132 2.11 33.40 -5.21
C LYS A 132 1.75 31.93 -5.01
N GLU A 133 2.72 31.07 -4.68
CA GLU A 133 2.47 29.65 -4.38
C GLU A 133 1.71 29.48 -3.05
N CYS A 134 1.87 30.42 -2.11
CA CYS A 134 1.05 30.53 -0.90
C CYS A 134 -0.33 31.19 -1.14
N GLU A 135 -0.82 31.20 -2.38
CA GLU A 135 -2.15 31.71 -2.77
C GLU A 135 -2.39 33.21 -2.46
N VAL A 136 -1.34 34.00 -2.28
CA VAL A 136 -1.46 35.46 -2.11
C VAL A 136 -1.74 36.11 -3.47
N SER A 137 -2.71 37.02 -3.52
CA SER A 137 -3.08 37.73 -4.74
C SER A 137 -1.90 38.48 -5.35
N SER A 138 -1.81 38.53 -6.69
CA SER A 138 -0.70 39.22 -7.37
C SER A 138 -0.65 40.72 -7.02
N ASP A 139 -1.80 41.34 -6.78
CA ASP A 139 -1.88 42.75 -6.37
C ASP A 139 -1.29 42.95 -4.97
N ASP A 140 -1.60 42.07 -4.02
CA ASP A 140 -1.09 42.18 -2.66
C ASP A 140 0.40 41.83 -2.58
N VAL A 141 0.87 40.87 -3.38
CA VAL A 141 2.31 40.60 -3.56
C VAL A 141 3.02 41.86 -4.06
N ASN A 142 2.47 42.55 -5.08
CA ASN A 142 3.07 43.78 -5.61
C ASN A 142 3.07 44.93 -4.60
N LYS A 143 1.98 45.11 -3.84
CA LYS A 143 1.91 46.11 -2.76
C LYS A 143 2.94 45.82 -1.67
N PHE A 144 3.04 44.57 -1.24
CA PHE A 144 4.00 44.13 -0.23
C PHE A 144 5.44 44.37 -0.68
N LEU A 145 5.81 43.91 -1.87
CA LEU A 145 7.17 44.09 -2.40
C LEU A 145 7.54 45.55 -2.63
N THR A 146 6.57 46.42 -2.94
CA THR A 146 6.77 47.86 -3.05
C THR A 146 7.04 48.48 -1.69
N TRP A 147 6.25 48.12 -0.68
CA TRP A 147 6.46 48.57 0.70
C TRP A 147 7.81 48.10 1.27
N VAL A 148 8.21 46.84 1.07
CA VAL A 148 9.52 46.33 1.52
C VAL A 148 10.67 47.12 0.88
N LYS A 149 10.54 47.50 -0.41
CA LYS A 149 11.52 48.33 -1.11
C LYS A 149 11.67 49.70 -0.47
N GLU A 150 10.56 50.32 -0.08
CA GLU A 150 10.54 51.64 0.56
C GLU A 150 11.15 51.60 1.97
N VAL A 151 10.83 50.57 2.76
CA VAL A 151 11.22 50.50 4.18
C VAL A 151 12.66 50.02 4.37
N SER A 152 13.10 49.03 3.60
CA SER A 152 14.38 48.35 3.86
C SER A 152 15.24 48.10 2.61
N ASN A 153 14.73 48.46 1.42
CA ASN A 153 15.37 48.15 0.13
C ASN A 153 15.77 46.68 -0.01
N TYR A 154 14.90 45.76 0.45
CA TYR A 154 15.09 44.29 0.48
C TYR A 154 16.23 43.75 1.34
N LYS A 155 17.07 44.60 1.94
CA LYS A 155 18.30 44.16 2.65
C LYS A 155 18.04 43.14 3.76
N ASN A 156 16.89 43.24 4.40
CA ASN A 156 16.53 42.37 5.50
C ASN A 156 15.57 41.26 5.07
N LEU A 157 15.01 41.26 3.86
CA LEU A 157 13.95 40.30 3.50
C LEU A 157 14.53 38.90 3.31
N ASN A 158 14.13 37.97 4.18
CA ASN A 158 14.56 36.57 4.14
C ASN A 158 13.45 35.67 4.70
N PHE A 159 13.60 34.34 4.64
CA PHE A 159 12.53 33.45 5.13
C PHE A 159 12.39 33.45 6.65
N GLU A 160 13.45 33.75 7.40
CA GLU A 160 13.44 33.80 8.87
C GLU A 160 12.56 34.94 9.40
N ASN A 161 12.52 36.08 8.71
CA ASN A 161 11.74 37.24 9.13
C ASN A 161 10.55 37.58 8.24
N LEU A 162 10.28 36.78 7.20
CA LEU A 162 9.17 37.00 6.28
C LEU A 162 7.84 37.07 7.03
N ARG A 163 7.65 36.20 8.03
CA ARG A 163 6.43 36.14 8.84
C ARG A 163 6.19 37.47 9.58
N GLU A 164 7.19 37.96 10.31
CA GLU A 164 7.11 39.23 11.05
C GLU A 164 6.98 40.42 10.09
N THR A 165 7.66 40.38 8.95
CA THR A 165 7.60 41.42 7.93
C THR A 165 6.21 41.54 7.31
N LEU A 166 5.55 40.41 7.01
CA LEU A 166 4.17 40.36 6.52
C LEU A 166 3.18 40.87 7.58
N ARG A 167 3.34 40.47 8.85
CA ARG A 167 2.50 40.98 9.95
C ARG A 167 2.63 42.50 10.09
N THR A 168 3.84 43.03 9.99
CA THR A 168 4.11 44.47 10.06
C THR A 168 3.45 45.20 8.88
N PHE A 169 3.59 44.67 7.66
CA PHE A 169 2.94 45.21 6.47
C PHE A 169 1.41 45.30 6.63
N HIS A 170 0.74 44.25 7.11
CA HIS A 170 -0.70 44.25 7.34
C HIS A 170 -1.13 45.23 8.44
N LYS A 171 -0.36 45.35 9.53
CA LYS A 171 -0.61 46.36 10.59
C LYS A 171 -0.51 47.78 10.04
N GLU A 172 0.47 48.07 9.18
CA GLU A 172 0.67 49.41 8.61
C GLU A 172 -0.34 49.77 7.50
N THR A 173 -0.73 48.81 6.67
CA THR A 173 -1.74 49.03 5.61
C THR A 173 -3.15 49.11 6.19
N GLY A 174 -3.51 48.26 7.15
CA GLY A 174 -4.82 48.35 7.84
C GLY A 174 -5.02 49.67 8.58
N ARG A 175 -3.94 50.25 9.15
CA ARG A 175 -3.97 51.60 9.77
C ARG A 175 -4.12 52.74 8.76
N LYS A 176 -3.82 52.53 7.48
CA LYS A 176 -4.03 53.54 6.43
C LYS A 176 -5.47 53.53 5.92
N ASP A 177 -6.12 52.37 5.87
CA ASP A 177 -7.51 52.24 5.42
C ASP A 177 -8.54 52.67 6.50
N GLN A 178 -8.19 52.59 7.79
CA GLN A 178 -9.04 53.09 8.89
C GLN A 178 -8.94 54.62 9.14
N LYS A 179 -8.15 55.36 8.37
CA LYS A 179 -8.11 56.84 8.46
C LYS A 179 -9.24 57.54 7.69
N GLN A 180 -10.48 57.06 7.85
CA GLN A 180 -11.64 57.93 7.69
C GLN A 180 -12.05 58.48 9.06
N PRO A 181 -12.32 59.80 9.19
CA PRO A 181 -12.56 60.41 10.49
C PRO A 181 -13.98 60.08 10.94
N THR A 182 -14.14 59.02 11.72
CA THR A 182 -15.33 58.88 12.56
C THR A 182 -14.94 59.24 13.99
N GLN A 183 -15.50 60.36 14.45
CA GLN A 183 -15.48 60.76 15.84
C GLN A 183 -16.12 59.65 16.67
N ASN A 184 -15.31 58.92 17.45
CA ASN A 184 -15.55 58.58 18.83
C ASN A 184 -14.39 57.74 19.35
N GLY A 185 -13.72 58.25 20.37
CA GLY A 185 -12.59 57.59 21.00
C GLY A 185 -13.03 56.33 21.73
N GLN A 186 -12.75 55.19 21.15
CA GLN A 186 -12.42 53.97 21.87
C GLN A 186 -11.21 53.36 21.16
N GLU A 187 -10.03 53.50 21.77
CA GLU A 187 -8.86 52.70 21.45
C GLU A 187 -9.21 51.24 21.79
N GLU A 188 -9.73 50.49 20.80
CA GLU A 188 -9.75 49.04 20.90
C GLU A 188 -8.32 48.53 20.72
N LEU A 189 -7.67 48.35 21.88
CA LEU A 189 -6.45 47.56 22.03
C LEU A 189 -6.76 46.12 21.63
N PHE A 190 -6.64 45.79 20.34
CA PHE A 190 -6.55 44.40 19.90
C PHE A 190 -5.31 43.77 20.54
N PRO A 191 -5.43 42.64 21.28
CA PRO A 191 -4.27 42.00 21.88
C PRO A 191 -3.27 41.59 20.80
N ASP A 192 -2.00 41.96 21.02
CA ASP A 192 -0.87 41.84 20.08
C ASP A 192 -0.43 40.39 19.74
N ASN A 193 -1.16 39.39 20.23
CA ASN A 193 -0.89 37.97 19.99
C ASN A 193 -2.05 37.36 19.19
N GLU A 194 -1.74 36.67 18.09
CA GLU A 194 -2.65 35.84 17.27
C GLU A 194 -3.43 36.52 16.13
N MET A 195 -2.82 37.43 15.36
CA MET A 195 -3.23 37.56 13.96
C MET A 195 -2.56 36.45 13.16
N SER A 196 -3.21 35.28 13.06
CA SER A 196 -2.77 34.20 12.16
C SER A 196 -2.95 34.68 10.72
N LEU A 197 -1.87 34.70 9.94
CA LEU A 197 -1.99 35.07 8.52
C LEU A 197 -2.65 33.92 7.76
N PRO A 198 -3.59 34.17 6.81
CA PRO A 198 -4.24 33.11 6.05
C PRO A 198 -3.26 32.15 5.36
N LEU A 199 -2.13 32.70 4.89
CA LEU A 199 -1.06 31.95 4.25
C LEU A 199 -0.33 30.97 5.20
N GLU A 200 -0.42 31.11 6.53
CA GLU A 200 0.19 30.19 7.51
C GLU A 200 -0.38 28.76 7.41
N ASN A 201 -1.58 28.62 6.83
CA ASN A 201 -2.22 27.33 6.61
C ASN A 201 -1.85 26.67 5.28
N THR A 202 -1.17 27.38 4.37
CA THR A 202 -0.80 26.84 3.06
C THR A 202 0.37 25.87 3.17
N ILE A 203 0.38 24.83 2.33
CA ILE A 203 1.42 23.80 2.31
C ILE A 203 2.82 24.41 2.03
N PRO A 204 3.00 25.32 1.05
CA PRO A 204 4.32 25.89 0.79
C PRO A 204 4.88 26.66 1.98
N PHE A 205 4.02 27.42 2.68
CA PHE A 205 4.43 28.14 3.87
C PHE A 205 4.83 27.19 5.00
N ARG A 206 4.02 26.17 5.29
CA ARG A 206 4.35 25.17 6.31
C ARG A 206 5.68 24.48 6.01
N ASN A 207 5.90 24.05 4.76
CA ASN A 207 7.15 23.40 4.35
C ASN A 207 8.38 24.29 4.59
N VAL A 208 8.29 25.59 4.26
CA VAL A 208 9.39 26.54 4.50
C VAL A 208 9.63 26.77 5.99
N MET A 209 8.57 26.93 6.78
CA MET A 209 8.69 27.10 8.23
C MET A 209 9.28 25.85 8.90
N THR A 210 8.85 24.66 8.47
CA THR A 210 9.41 23.37 8.88
C THR A 210 10.90 23.30 8.52
N ALA A 211 11.27 23.67 7.30
CA ALA A 211 12.66 23.64 6.84
C ALA A 211 13.59 24.59 7.60
N LEU A 212 13.08 25.74 8.05
CA LEU A 212 13.82 26.68 8.92
C LEU A 212 14.11 26.07 10.29
N GLN A 213 13.14 25.34 10.86
CA GLN A 213 13.24 24.78 12.20
C GLN A 213 13.97 23.43 12.24
N PHE A 214 13.82 22.63 11.17
CA PHE A 214 14.25 21.24 11.12
C PHE A 214 15.08 20.96 9.85
N PRO A 215 16.30 21.49 9.76
CA PRO A 215 17.13 21.36 8.56
C PRO A 215 17.58 19.91 8.28
N LYS A 216 17.83 19.08 9.31
CA LYS A 216 18.26 17.68 9.09
C LYS A 216 17.12 16.84 8.51
N ILE A 217 15.87 17.11 8.92
CA ILE A 217 14.69 16.51 8.29
C ILE A 217 14.72 16.76 6.78
N MET A 218 14.95 18.00 6.35
CA MET A 218 14.99 18.35 4.92
C MET A 218 16.20 17.76 4.19
N GLU A 219 17.33 17.62 4.87
CA GLU A 219 18.53 17.03 4.29
C GLU A 219 18.41 15.51 4.11
N PHE A 220 17.92 14.78 5.11
CA PHE A 220 18.04 13.33 5.18
C PHE A 220 16.74 12.55 4.92
N LEU A 221 15.58 13.01 5.41
CA LEU A 221 14.34 12.24 5.24
C LEU A 221 13.90 12.04 3.79
N PRO A 222 14.09 12.96 2.83
CA PRO A 222 13.78 12.68 1.44
C PRO A 222 14.52 11.47 0.89
N VAL A 223 15.75 11.22 1.37
CA VAL A 223 16.61 10.11 0.97
C VAL A 223 16.25 8.84 1.75
N LEU A 224 16.08 8.96 3.06
CA LEU A 224 15.82 7.83 3.95
C LEU A 224 14.40 7.28 3.82
N LEU A 225 13.40 8.18 3.76
CA LEU A 225 11.98 7.88 3.89
C LEU A 225 11.15 8.64 2.84
N PRO A 226 11.42 8.44 1.53
CA PRO A 226 10.82 9.23 0.44
C PRO A 226 9.28 9.18 0.40
N ARG A 227 8.68 8.06 0.82
CA ARG A 227 7.22 7.85 0.84
C ARG A 227 6.51 8.62 1.96
N HIS A 228 7.21 8.92 3.05
CA HIS A 228 6.64 9.60 4.22
C HIS A 228 7.03 11.08 4.26
N PHE A 229 8.10 11.48 3.60
CA PHE A 229 8.67 12.82 3.68
C PHE A 229 7.62 13.95 3.52
N LYS A 230 6.81 13.92 2.45
CA LYS A 230 5.78 14.95 2.21
C LYS A 230 4.75 15.06 3.33
N TRP A 231 4.31 13.91 3.84
CA TRP A 231 3.34 13.87 4.93
C TRP A 231 3.96 14.41 6.21
N ILE A 232 5.19 13.99 6.54
CA ILE A 232 5.91 14.42 7.75
C ILE A 232 6.04 15.95 7.77
N ILE A 233 6.49 16.57 6.68
CA ILE A 233 6.72 18.03 6.68
C ILE A 233 5.44 18.87 6.60
N GLY A 234 4.35 18.32 6.03
CA GLY A 234 3.10 19.06 5.80
C GLY A 234 2.03 18.84 6.88
N SER A 235 2.02 17.67 7.50
CA SER A 235 0.99 17.20 8.45
C SER A 235 1.55 16.63 9.75
N GLY A 236 2.87 16.43 9.87
CA GLY A 236 3.49 15.97 11.12
C GLY A 236 3.32 16.99 12.25
N SER A 237 3.15 16.50 13.48
CA SER A 237 3.13 17.38 14.65
C SER A 237 4.52 17.97 14.91
N ILE A 238 4.55 19.14 15.54
CA ILE A 238 5.81 19.83 15.88
C ILE A 238 6.66 18.97 16.84
N GLU A 239 6.02 18.24 17.75
CA GLU A 239 6.68 17.32 18.68
C GLU A 239 7.36 16.16 17.93
N MET A 240 6.65 15.53 16.98
CA MET A 240 7.21 14.48 16.14
C MET A 240 8.39 14.99 15.32
N LEU A 241 8.27 16.17 14.71
CA LEU A 241 9.36 16.78 13.94
C LEU A 241 10.60 17.05 14.82
N LYS A 242 10.42 17.56 16.04
CA LYS A 242 11.53 17.77 16.99
C LYS A 242 12.25 16.46 17.32
N GLU A 243 11.50 15.41 17.62
CA GLU A 243 12.07 14.10 17.91
C GLU A 243 12.83 13.53 16.71
N ILE A 244 12.26 13.62 15.50
CA ILE A 244 12.94 13.13 14.28
C ILE A 244 14.20 13.96 13.97
N GLU A 245 14.18 15.28 14.15
CA GLU A 245 15.37 16.12 13.99
C GLU A 245 16.47 15.74 15.00
N GLU A 246 16.08 15.40 16.24
CA GLU A 246 16.99 14.96 17.30
C GLU A 246 17.63 13.60 17.00
N ILE A 247 16.84 12.58 16.61
CA ILE A 247 17.39 11.25 16.29
C ILE A 247 18.31 11.31 15.07
N LEU A 248 18.01 12.14 14.07
CA LEU A 248 18.89 12.35 12.91
C LEU A 248 20.24 12.94 13.33
N GLY A 249 20.28 13.64 14.47
CA GLY A 249 21.50 14.15 15.06
C GLY A 249 22.21 13.24 16.07
N THR A 250 21.57 12.15 16.52
CA THR A 250 22.07 11.35 17.65
C THR A 250 22.05 9.85 17.35
N HIS A 251 20.89 9.29 17.01
CA HIS A 251 20.66 7.85 16.83
C HIS A 251 19.93 7.56 15.51
N PRO A 252 20.51 7.89 14.34
CA PRO A 252 19.83 7.80 13.05
C PRO A 252 19.42 6.37 12.67
N TRP A 253 20.09 5.36 13.23
CA TRP A 253 19.81 3.94 12.98
C TRP A 253 18.39 3.52 13.36
N LYS A 254 17.73 4.24 14.27
CA LYS A 254 16.34 3.96 14.68
C LYS A 254 15.38 3.98 13.49
N LEU A 255 15.64 4.84 12.50
CA LEU A 255 14.83 4.94 11.27
C LEU A 255 14.93 3.69 10.39
N GLY A 256 15.93 2.83 10.60
CA GLY A 256 16.11 1.59 9.86
C GLY A 256 15.32 0.39 10.37
N PHE A 257 14.42 0.60 11.34
CA PHE A 257 13.58 -0.47 11.89
C PHE A 257 12.11 -0.04 11.94
N SER A 258 11.26 -0.65 11.11
CA SER A 258 9.83 -0.34 11.04
C SER A 258 9.11 -0.44 12.39
N LYS A 259 9.50 -1.41 13.23
CA LYS A 259 8.89 -1.58 14.55
C LYS A 259 9.16 -0.41 15.49
N ILE A 260 10.36 0.18 15.39
CA ILE A 260 10.74 1.33 16.20
C ILE A 260 10.00 2.58 15.72
N THR A 261 9.98 2.83 14.41
CA THR A 261 9.28 3.99 13.83
C THR A 261 7.77 3.94 14.07
N TYR A 262 7.16 2.76 14.06
CA TYR A 262 5.76 2.58 14.45
C TYR A 262 5.55 2.78 15.95
N ARG A 263 6.41 2.22 16.82
CA ARG A 263 6.28 2.36 18.27
C ARG A 263 6.45 3.81 18.74
N GLU A 264 7.41 4.54 18.18
CA GLU A 264 7.75 5.91 18.57
C GLU A 264 6.86 6.96 17.87
N TRP A 265 6.58 6.81 16.56
CA TRP A 265 5.88 7.85 15.78
C TRP A 265 4.61 7.40 15.07
N LYS A 266 4.16 6.16 15.27
CA LYS A 266 2.98 5.59 14.60
C LYS A 266 3.05 5.65 13.07
N LEU A 267 4.27 5.65 12.52
CA LEU A 267 4.52 5.63 11.08
C LEU A 267 4.50 4.18 10.57
N LEU A 268 3.47 3.81 9.83
CA LEU A 268 3.33 2.48 9.25
C LEU A 268 4.28 2.31 8.06
N ARG A 269 4.92 1.14 7.98
CA ARG A 269 5.85 0.76 6.89
C ARG A 269 6.97 1.79 6.68
N CYS A 270 7.37 2.48 7.74
CA CYS A 270 8.37 3.52 7.69
C CYS A 270 9.72 2.93 8.06
N GLU A 271 10.54 2.62 7.07
CA GLU A 271 11.87 2.06 7.31
C GLU A 271 12.87 2.55 6.26
N ALA A 272 14.00 3.06 6.73
CA ALA A 272 15.12 3.45 5.90
C ALA A 272 15.99 2.23 5.58
N SER A 273 16.24 2.00 4.29
CA SER A 273 17.11 0.90 3.87
C SER A 273 18.59 1.19 4.21
N TRP A 274 19.39 0.13 4.35
CA TRP A 274 20.84 0.27 4.49
C TRP A 274 21.47 1.05 3.32
N ILE A 275 20.95 0.87 2.11
CA ILE A 275 21.42 1.60 0.91
C ILE A 275 21.14 3.10 1.05
N ALA A 276 19.98 3.49 1.58
CA ALA A 276 19.65 4.89 1.81
C ALA A 276 20.61 5.52 2.85
N PHE A 277 20.92 4.81 3.94
CA PHE A 277 21.93 5.27 4.89
C PHE A 277 23.32 5.40 4.26
N CYS A 278 23.71 4.48 3.37
CA CYS A 278 24.97 4.60 2.63
C CYS A 278 25.07 5.87 1.77
N GLN A 279 23.95 6.47 1.36
CA GLN A 279 23.93 7.74 0.63
C GLN A 279 24.10 8.96 1.56
N CYS A 280 23.91 8.79 2.86
CA CYS A 280 24.03 9.83 3.88
C CYS A 280 25.26 9.60 4.76
N GLU A 281 26.45 9.85 4.23
CA GLU A 281 27.73 9.56 4.92
C GLU A 281 27.85 10.20 6.31
N SER A 282 27.33 11.42 6.47
CA SER A 282 27.30 12.12 7.76
C SER A 282 26.49 11.38 8.83
N LEU A 283 25.42 10.67 8.46
CA LEU A 283 24.63 9.87 9.40
C LEU A 283 25.35 8.57 9.78
N LEU A 284 26.10 7.97 8.86
CA LEU A 284 26.88 6.76 9.15
C LEU A 284 27.97 7.02 10.19
N GLN A 285 28.53 8.23 10.21
CA GLN A 285 29.54 8.62 11.20
C GLN A 285 28.98 8.73 12.62
N LEU A 286 27.67 8.93 12.77
CA LEU A 286 26.97 8.96 14.05
C LEU A 286 26.64 7.56 14.60
N MET A 287 26.73 6.52 13.76
CA MET A 287 26.42 5.15 14.15
C MET A 287 27.68 4.38 14.56
N THR A 288 27.54 3.57 15.60
CA THR A 288 28.52 2.56 15.99
C THR A 288 28.54 1.40 14.97
N ASP A 289 29.63 0.63 14.97
CA ASP A 289 29.72 -0.56 14.11
C ASP A 289 28.68 -1.63 14.48
N LEU A 290 28.31 -1.71 15.77
CA LEU A 290 27.22 -2.57 16.24
C LEU A 290 25.89 -2.22 15.56
N GLU A 291 25.52 -0.94 15.52
CA GLU A 291 24.28 -0.47 14.91
C GLU A 291 24.28 -0.66 13.39
N LYS A 292 25.41 -0.40 12.73
CA LYS A 292 25.57 -0.66 11.29
C LYS A 292 25.42 -2.14 10.96
N ASN A 293 26.08 -3.00 11.71
CA ASN A 293 25.99 -4.45 11.54
C ASN A 293 24.57 -4.96 11.81
N ALA A 294 23.88 -4.41 12.81
CA ALA A 294 22.48 -4.72 13.11
C ALA A 294 21.55 -4.38 11.94
N LEU A 295 21.71 -3.20 11.32
CA LEU A 295 20.94 -2.81 10.13
C LEU A 295 21.17 -3.77 8.95
N ILE A 296 22.43 -4.14 8.70
CA ILE A 296 22.80 -5.08 7.64
C ILE A 296 22.19 -6.47 7.90
N ILE A 297 22.30 -6.98 9.12
CA ILE A 297 21.73 -8.28 9.52
C ILE A 297 20.22 -8.27 9.35
N TYR A 298 19.55 -7.24 9.86
CA TYR A 298 18.09 -7.14 9.78
C TYR A 298 17.61 -7.05 8.34
N SER A 299 18.29 -6.25 7.51
CA SER A 299 18.00 -6.18 6.08
C SER A 299 18.18 -7.53 5.39
N ARG A 300 19.26 -8.27 5.70
CA ARG A 300 19.51 -9.59 5.09
C ARG A 300 18.51 -10.65 5.57
N LEU A 301 18.16 -10.65 6.86
CA LEU A 301 17.15 -11.53 7.42
C LEU A 301 15.80 -11.35 6.69
N LYS A 302 15.33 -10.10 6.56
CA LYS A 302 14.10 -9.80 5.82
C LYS A 302 14.18 -10.18 4.35
N GLN A 303 15.34 -9.97 3.72
CA GLN A 303 15.55 -10.34 2.33
C GLN A 303 15.38 -11.85 2.13
N ILE A 304 16.04 -12.68 2.94
CA ILE A 304 15.92 -14.15 2.88
C ILE A 304 14.46 -14.57 3.11
N CYS A 305 13.82 -14.04 4.15
CA CYS A 305 12.41 -14.33 4.43
C CYS A 305 11.49 -14.00 3.24
N ARG A 306 11.74 -12.87 2.55
CA ARG A 306 10.94 -12.45 1.39
C ARG A 306 11.22 -13.30 0.14
N GLU A 307 12.49 -13.57 -0.15
CA GLU A 307 12.91 -14.29 -1.36
C GLU A 307 12.52 -15.76 -1.31
N ASP A 308 12.69 -16.41 -0.15
CA ASP A 308 12.46 -17.85 0.03
C ASP A 308 11.09 -18.17 0.64
N GLY A 309 10.31 -17.15 1.03
CA GLY A 309 9.01 -17.32 1.70
C GLY A 309 9.12 -17.85 3.13
N HIS A 310 10.28 -17.73 3.77
CA HIS A 310 10.52 -18.17 5.14
C HIS A 310 10.01 -17.16 6.18
N THR A 311 9.54 -17.62 7.35
CA THR A 311 9.23 -16.76 8.50
C THR A 311 10.43 -16.56 9.44
N TYR A 312 11.47 -17.37 9.28
CA TYR A 312 12.70 -17.35 10.08
C TYR A 312 13.93 -17.76 9.26
N VAL A 313 15.11 -17.58 9.85
CA VAL A 313 16.36 -18.12 9.34
C VAL A 313 17.15 -18.73 10.49
N GLU A 314 17.87 -19.83 10.25
CA GLU A 314 18.80 -20.36 11.25
C GLU A 314 19.96 -19.38 11.47
N VAL A 315 20.37 -19.20 12.73
CA VAL A 315 21.43 -18.24 13.10
C VAL A 315 22.75 -18.55 12.38
N ASN A 316 23.08 -19.83 12.21
CA ASN A 316 24.29 -20.24 11.51
C ASN A 316 24.24 -19.86 10.03
N ASP A 317 23.12 -20.12 9.34
CA ASP A 317 22.98 -19.80 7.92
C ASP A 317 22.99 -18.29 7.67
N LEU A 318 22.33 -17.52 8.55
CA LEU A 318 22.33 -16.06 8.48
C LEU A 318 23.75 -15.50 8.67
N THR A 319 24.47 -15.98 9.68
CA THR A 319 25.84 -15.50 9.96
C THR A 319 26.84 -15.94 8.89
N LEU A 320 26.71 -17.15 8.34
CA LEU A 320 27.51 -17.63 7.21
C LEU A 320 27.32 -16.75 5.98
N THR A 321 26.08 -16.38 5.67
CA THR A 321 25.74 -15.50 4.54
C THR A 321 26.36 -14.11 4.68
N LEU A 322 26.60 -13.66 5.91
CA LEU A 322 27.16 -12.34 6.22
C LEU A 322 28.66 -12.36 6.54
N SER A 323 29.32 -13.50 6.40
CA SER A 323 30.76 -13.67 6.71
C SER A 323 31.68 -12.76 5.91
N ASN A 324 31.28 -12.35 4.70
CA ASN A 324 32.01 -11.38 3.87
C ASN A 324 31.88 -9.93 4.37
N HIS A 325 30.87 -9.64 5.19
CA HIS A 325 30.55 -8.29 5.67
C HIS A 325 31.01 -8.06 7.11
N MET A 326 30.98 -9.09 7.95
CA MET A 326 31.32 -8.97 9.37
C MET A 326 31.81 -10.29 9.96
N SER A 327 32.51 -10.21 11.10
CA SER A 327 32.93 -11.39 11.84
C SER A 327 31.75 -12.07 12.54
N PHE A 328 31.88 -13.36 12.85
CA PHE A 328 30.87 -14.11 13.61
C PHE A 328 30.57 -13.45 14.98
N HIS A 329 31.60 -12.93 15.66
CA HIS A 329 31.42 -12.23 16.93
C HIS A 329 30.57 -10.96 16.77
N ALA A 330 30.91 -10.12 15.80
CA ALA A 330 30.16 -8.90 15.51
C ALA A 330 28.70 -9.23 15.12
N ALA A 331 28.50 -10.31 14.36
CA ALA A 331 27.17 -10.75 13.99
C ALA A 331 26.35 -11.21 15.21
N SER A 332 26.97 -11.98 16.11
CA SER A 332 26.34 -12.45 17.35
C SER A 332 25.96 -11.30 18.29
N GLU A 333 26.85 -10.31 18.47
CA GLU A 333 26.55 -9.12 19.28
C GLU A 333 25.42 -8.28 18.69
N SER A 334 25.44 -8.07 17.37
CA SER A 334 24.40 -7.33 16.65
C SER A 334 23.04 -8.03 16.72
N LEU A 335 23.03 -9.35 16.61
CA LEU A 335 21.86 -10.19 16.78
C LEU A 335 21.26 -10.09 18.18
N LYS A 336 22.11 -10.06 19.22
CA LYS A 336 21.68 -9.79 20.59
C LYS A 336 21.10 -8.38 20.73
N PHE A 337 21.75 -7.37 20.15
CA PHE A 337 21.24 -6.01 20.14
C PHE A 337 19.86 -5.91 19.47
N LEU A 338 19.66 -6.54 18.31
CA LEU A 338 18.36 -6.59 17.62
C LEU A 338 17.25 -7.20 18.50
N LYS A 339 17.59 -8.22 19.28
CA LYS A 339 16.66 -8.82 20.25
C LYS A 339 16.31 -7.84 21.36
N ASP A 340 17.32 -7.16 21.91
CA ASP A 340 17.17 -6.25 23.06
C ASP A 340 16.32 -5.02 22.69
N ILE A 341 16.44 -4.50 21.46
CA ILE A 341 15.58 -3.41 20.96
C ILE A 341 14.17 -3.88 20.53
N GLY A 342 13.96 -5.20 20.45
CA GLY A 342 12.65 -5.82 20.19
C GLY A 342 12.25 -5.90 18.72
N VAL A 343 13.21 -5.94 17.78
CA VAL A 343 12.91 -6.04 16.33
C VAL A 343 13.02 -7.47 15.79
N VAL A 344 13.67 -8.37 16.55
CA VAL A 344 13.73 -9.81 16.25
C VAL A 344 13.42 -10.65 17.50
N THR A 345 13.00 -11.89 17.28
CA THR A 345 12.78 -12.89 18.34
C THR A 345 13.55 -14.17 18.02
N TYR A 346 13.85 -14.95 19.07
CA TYR A 346 14.54 -16.23 18.96
C TYR A 346 13.62 -17.36 19.38
N GLU A 347 13.63 -18.42 18.60
CA GLU A 347 13.13 -19.72 19.02
C GLU A 347 14.15 -20.79 18.64
N LYS A 348 14.71 -21.47 19.65
CA LYS A 348 15.82 -22.43 19.49
C LYS A 348 17.02 -21.75 18.78
N SER A 349 17.47 -22.29 17.66
CA SER A 349 18.55 -21.79 16.81
C SER A 349 18.06 -20.91 15.65
N CYS A 350 16.78 -20.52 15.66
CA CYS A 350 16.16 -19.72 14.60
C CYS A 350 15.92 -18.29 15.07
N VAL A 351 16.17 -17.34 14.18
CA VAL A 351 15.86 -15.92 14.37
C VAL A 351 14.74 -15.51 13.44
N PHE A 352 13.78 -14.78 14.00
CA PHE A 352 12.58 -14.33 13.31
C PHE A 352 12.53 -12.80 13.35
N PRO A 353 12.13 -12.12 12.26
CA PRO A 353 11.56 -10.79 12.37
C PRO A 353 10.39 -10.82 13.36
N TYR A 354 10.32 -9.85 14.27
CA TYR A 354 9.35 -9.86 15.36
C TYR A 354 7.90 -10.01 14.85
N ASP A 355 7.53 -9.26 13.81
CA ASP A 355 6.16 -9.25 13.29
C ASP A 355 5.78 -10.59 12.62
N LEU A 356 6.72 -11.24 11.92
CA LEU A 356 6.48 -12.56 11.33
C LEU A 356 6.29 -13.64 12.41
N TYR A 357 7.09 -13.59 13.46
CA TYR A 357 6.94 -14.50 14.61
C TYR A 357 5.59 -14.33 15.29
N HIS A 358 5.20 -13.08 15.56
CA HIS A 358 3.93 -12.79 16.20
C HIS A 358 2.74 -13.23 15.33
N ALA A 359 2.80 -12.95 14.03
CA ALA A 359 1.79 -13.38 13.06
C ALA A 359 1.67 -14.91 13.01
N GLU A 360 2.78 -15.64 12.91
CA GLU A 360 2.77 -17.11 12.88
C GLU A 360 2.14 -17.69 14.15
N ARG A 361 2.48 -17.14 15.32
CA ARG A 361 1.88 -17.56 16.60
C ARG A 361 0.40 -17.22 16.70
N ALA A 362 0.00 -16.03 16.25
CA ALA A 362 -1.40 -15.60 16.28
C ALA A 362 -2.26 -16.47 15.35
N ILE A 363 -1.75 -16.80 14.16
CA ILE A 363 -2.40 -17.72 13.21
C ILE A 363 -2.54 -19.11 13.83
N ALA A 364 -1.46 -19.67 14.38
CA ALA A 364 -1.49 -20.98 15.03
C ALA A 364 -2.48 -21.03 16.20
N PHE A 365 -2.48 -20.00 17.04
CA PHE A 365 -3.43 -19.86 18.14
C PHE A 365 -4.88 -19.81 17.63
N SER A 366 -5.15 -19.00 16.61
CA SER A 366 -6.49 -18.85 16.02
C SER A 366 -7.00 -20.16 15.41
N ILE A 367 -6.15 -20.91 14.71
CA ILE A 367 -6.50 -22.23 14.17
C ILE A 367 -6.80 -23.20 15.32
N CYS A 368 -5.96 -23.24 16.36
CA CYS A 368 -6.19 -24.10 17.51
C CYS A 368 -7.48 -23.76 18.27
N ASP A 369 -7.83 -22.47 18.38
CA ASP A 369 -9.09 -22.03 18.96
C ASP A 369 -10.29 -22.48 18.11
N LEU A 370 -10.22 -22.26 16.80
CA LEU A 370 -11.26 -22.69 15.86
C LEU A 370 -11.50 -24.21 15.91
N MET A 371 -10.43 -25.00 16.01
CA MET A 371 -10.54 -26.47 16.11
C MET A 371 -11.17 -26.96 17.43
N LYS A 372 -11.18 -26.13 18.48
CA LYS A 372 -11.81 -26.48 19.78
C LYS A 372 -13.29 -26.12 19.83
N LYS A 373 -13.80 -25.35 18.85
CA LYS A 373 -15.22 -24.98 18.81
C LYS A 373 -16.09 -26.21 18.56
N PRO A 374 -17.32 -26.24 19.09
CA PRO A 374 -18.23 -27.34 18.83
C PRO A 374 -18.50 -27.48 17.33
N PRO A 375 -18.75 -28.72 16.86
CA PRO A 375 -19.09 -28.98 15.47
C PRO A 375 -20.30 -28.15 15.02
N TRP A 376 -20.23 -27.66 13.79
CA TRP A 376 -21.35 -27.01 13.12
C TRP A 376 -22.36 -28.10 12.78
N HIS A 377 -23.65 -27.77 12.78
CA HIS A 377 -24.69 -28.73 12.38
C HIS A 377 -25.50 -28.11 11.25
N LEU A 378 -25.01 -28.28 10.02
CA LEU A 378 -25.79 -28.00 8.83
C LEU A 378 -26.66 -29.24 8.56
N CYS A 379 -27.96 -29.15 8.86
CA CYS A 379 -28.88 -30.28 8.70
C CYS A 379 -29.23 -30.47 7.21
N VAL A 380 -28.31 -31.07 6.45
CA VAL A 380 -28.41 -31.24 5.00
C VAL A 380 -28.21 -32.70 4.60
N ASP A 381 -29.03 -33.18 3.67
CA ASP A 381 -28.87 -34.49 3.04
C ASP A 381 -27.84 -34.40 1.90
N VAL A 382 -26.62 -34.85 2.18
CA VAL A 382 -25.45 -34.76 1.28
C VAL A 382 -25.68 -35.51 -0.03
N GLU A 383 -26.34 -36.67 0.02
CA GLU A 383 -26.62 -37.49 -1.16
C GLU A 383 -27.61 -36.80 -2.10
N LYS A 384 -28.64 -36.13 -1.55
CA LYS A 384 -29.56 -35.29 -2.34
C LYS A 384 -28.85 -34.10 -2.99
N VAL A 385 -27.91 -33.47 -2.29
CA VAL A 385 -27.12 -32.35 -2.85
C VAL A 385 -26.31 -32.82 -4.05
N LEU A 386 -25.59 -33.95 -3.93
CA LEU A 386 -24.77 -34.47 -5.02
C LEU A 386 -25.60 -35.06 -6.17
N ALA A 387 -26.71 -35.73 -5.88
CA ALA A 387 -27.62 -36.24 -6.91
C ALA A 387 -28.16 -35.11 -7.80
N SER A 388 -28.42 -33.93 -7.23
CA SER A 388 -28.80 -32.75 -8.00
C SER A 388 -27.72 -32.35 -9.02
N ILE A 389 -26.43 -32.60 -8.73
CA ILE A 389 -25.29 -32.26 -9.60
C ILE A 389 -25.35 -33.01 -10.92
N HIS A 390 -25.72 -34.28 -10.85
CA HIS A 390 -25.72 -35.18 -11.99
C HIS A 390 -26.99 -35.09 -12.85
N THR A 391 -28.09 -34.51 -12.35
CA THR A 391 -29.34 -34.36 -13.10
C THR A 391 -29.41 -33.09 -13.96
N THR A 392 -28.51 -32.11 -13.76
CA THR A 392 -28.48 -30.88 -14.54
C THR A 392 -27.56 -31.02 -15.77
N LYS A 393 -28.07 -31.55 -16.89
CA LYS A 393 -27.45 -31.37 -18.22
C LYS A 393 -27.62 -29.92 -18.70
N PRO A 394 -26.73 -29.38 -19.55
CA PRO A 394 -26.80 -28.00 -20.00
C PRO A 394 -28.00 -27.81 -20.94
N GLU A 395 -28.97 -26.99 -20.55
CA GLU A 395 -29.99 -26.47 -21.46
C GLU A 395 -29.33 -25.46 -22.42
N ASN A 396 -28.85 -25.96 -23.56
CA ASN A 396 -28.70 -25.16 -24.77
C ASN A 396 -29.84 -25.56 -25.70
N SER A 397 -30.94 -24.82 -25.68
CA SER A 397 -31.73 -24.44 -26.86
C SER A 397 -33.05 -23.80 -26.44
N SER A 398 -33.12 -22.47 -26.48
CA SER A 398 -34.37 -21.83 -26.91
C SER A 398 -34.00 -20.70 -27.86
N ASP A 399 -34.32 -20.93 -29.13
CA ASP A 399 -34.51 -19.88 -30.11
C ASP A 399 -35.45 -18.83 -29.53
N ASP A 400 -35.00 -17.60 -29.42
CA ASP A 400 -35.88 -16.44 -29.57
C ASP A 400 -35.14 -15.38 -30.37
N ALA A 401 -35.35 -15.45 -31.69
CA ALA A 401 -34.90 -14.48 -32.65
C ALA A 401 -35.98 -13.42 -32.82
N LEU A 402 -35.82 -12.22 -32.25
CA LEU A 402 -36.41 -11.00 -32.78
C LEU A 402 -35.51 -9.77 -32.52
N ASN A 403 -34.79 -9.40 -33.59
CA ASN A 403 -34.38 -8.06 -34.04
C ASN A 403 -33.87 -7.02 -33.02
N GLU A 404 -32.61 -6.60 -33.19
CA GLU A 404 -32.31 -5.21 -33.60
C GLU A 404 -30.89 -5.05 -34.22
N SER A 405 -30.90 -4.48 -35.43
CA SER A 405 -29.87 -3.80 -36.25
C SER A 405 -28.37 -3.76 -35.89
N LYS A 406 -27.55 -4.15 -36.88
CA LYS A 406 -26.15 -3.67 -37.12
C LYS A 406 -26.11 -2.21 -37.61
N PRO A 407 -24.98 -1.48 -37.50
CA PRO A 407 -23.93 -1.45 -38.55
C PRO A 407 -22.47 -1.46 -37.98
N ASP A 408 -21.56 -2.29 -38.51
CA ASP A 408 -20.46 -2.01 -39.48
C ASP A 408 -19.20 -1.33 -38.90
N GLU A 409 -18.04 -2.01 -38.97
CA GLU A 409 -16.93 -1.68 -39.91
C GLU A 409 -15.68 -2.58 -39.72
N VAL A 410 -15.25 -3.18 -40.84
CA VAL A 410 -13.86 -3.27 -41.40
C VAL A 410 -12.74 -3.94 -40.55
N ARG A 411 -12.36 -5.21 -40.84
CA ARG A 411 -11.30 -5.69 -41.78
C ARG A 411 -9.85 -5.56 -41.26
N LEU A 412 -9.19 -6.69 -40.97
CA LEU A 412 -7.89 -7.11 -41.56
C LEU A 412 -7.37 -8.44 -40.98
N GLU A 413 -6.50 -9.06 -41.75
CA GLU A 413 -6.23 -10.49 -41.91
C GLU A 413 -5.01 -11.01 -41.13
N ASN A 414 -5.09 -12.29 -40.76
CA ASN A 414 -4.09 -13.39 -40.69
C ASN A 414 -2.68 -13.18 -40.11
N PRO A 415 -2.20 -14.12 -39.25
CA PRO A 415 -0.78 -14.43 -39.11
C PRO A 415 -0.33 -15.58 -40.03
N VAL A 416 0.97 -15.59 -40.29
CA VAL A 416 1.73 -16.33 -41.31
C VAL A 416 2.15 -17.73 -40.83
N ASP A 417 2.05 -18.72 -41.70
CA ASP A 417 2.69 -20.05 -41.61
C ASP A 417 4.22 -19.98 -41.84
N VAL A 418 4.99 -20.72 -41.02
CA VAL A 418 6.26 -21.35 -41.46
C VAL A 418 6.38 -22.73 -40.79
N VAL A 419 6.84 -23.67 -41.61
CA VAL A 419 6.75 -25.14 -41.57
C VAL A 419 8.06 -25.81 -41.10
N ASP A 420 7.91 -26.97 -40.43
CA ASP A 420 8.78 -28.16 -40.26
C ASP A 420 10.26 -28.03 -39.80
N THR A 421 10.84 -28.95 -39.00
CA THR A 421 11.13 -30.35 -39.40
C THR A 421 11.60 -31.22 -38.21
N GLN A 422 11.30 -32.53 -38.27
CA GLN A 422 11.72 -33.65 -37.43
C GLN A 422 13.25 -33.92 -37.39
N ASP A 423 13.76 -34.59 -36.33
CA ASP A 423 14.55 -35.85 -36.45
C ASP A 423 14.71 -36.62 -35.10
N ASN A 424 14.96 -37.92 -35.23
CA ASN A 424 14.86 -39.10 -34.36
C ASN A 424 16.03 -39.43 -33.40
N GLY A 425 15.77 -40.39 -32.49
CA GLY A 425 16.71 -41.43 -32.00
C GLY A 425 16.45 -41.89 -30.55
N ASP A 426 15.65 -42.95 -30.28
CA ASP A 426 16.01 -44.39 -30.06
C ASP A 426 16.82 -44.69 -28.77
N HIS A 427 16.59 -45.68 -27.88
CA HIS A 427 15.88 -46.97 -27.82
C HIS A 427 15.67 -47.46 -26.34
N ILE A 428 14.70 -48.35 -26.08
CA ILE A 428 14.83 -49.75 -25.52
C ILE A 428 13.52 -50.24 -24.86
N TRP A 429 13.07 -51.42 -25.33
CA TRP A 429 11.87 -52.20 -24.99
C TRP A 429 11.87 -52.88 -23.60
N THR A 430 10.67 -53.18 -23.07
CA THR A 430 10.24 -54.57 -22.78
C THR A 430 8.72 -54.68 -22.57
N ASN A 431 8.14 -55.68 -23.24
CA ASN A 431 6.72 -56.09 -23.26
C ASN A 431 6.19 -56.60 -21.91
N GLY A 432 4.87 -56.47 -21.74
CA GLY A 432 4.08 -57.15 -20.72
C GLY A 432 2.58 -56.92 -20.91
N GLU A 433 2.06 -57.45 -22.01
CA GLU A 433 0.65 -57.46 -22.42
C GLU A 433 -0.24 -58.17 -21.39
N ASN A 434 -1.43 -57.62 -21.14
CA ASN A 434 -2.66 -58.36 -20.87
C ASN A 434 -3.85 -57.44 -21.15
N GLU A 435 -4.17 -57.28 -22.45
CA GLU A 435 -5.51 -56.94 -22.91
C GLU A 435 -6.41 -58.15 -22.69
N ILE A 436 -7.49 -57.96 -21.93
CA ILE A 436 -8.68 -58.78 -22.06
C ILE A 436 -9.79 -57.83 -22.49
N ASN A 437 -10.06 -57.86 -23.79
CA ASN A 437 -11.32 -57.40 -24.37
C ASN A 437 -12.48 -58.12 -23.69
N ALA A 438 -13.46 -57.38 -23.20
CA ALA A 438 -14.80 -57.90 -22.95
C ALA A 438 -15.80 -56.91 -23.53
N GLU A 439 -16.46 -57.39 -24.57
CA GLU A 439 -17.45 -56.76 -25.43
C GLU A 439 -18.59 -56.09 -24.66
N ILE A 440 -19.03 -54.97 -25.25
CA ILE A 440 -20.31 -54.32 -25.01
C ILE A 440 -21.41 -55.32 -25.35
N SER A 441 -22.06 -55.88 -24.33
CA SER A 441 -23.39 -56.49 -24.48
C SER A 441 -24.43 -55.44 -24.14
N GLU A 442 -25.07 -54.90 -25.17
CA GLU A 442 -26.37 -54.25 -25.06
C GLU A 442 -27.38 -55.30 -24.60
N VAL A 443 -27.82 -55.23 -23.34
CA VAL A 443 -29.01 -55.94 -22.87
C VAL A 443 -29.99 -54.92 -22.30
N GLN A 444 -31.22 -55.10 -22.77
CA GLN A 444 -32.40 -54.29 -22.58
C GLN A 444 -32.69 -53.86 -21.14
N LEU A 445 -33.22 -52.63 -21.07
CA LEU A 445 -33.85 -51.97 -19.94
C LEU A 445 -34.76 -52.87 -19.12
N ASP A 446 -34.57 -52.85 -17.80
CA ASP A 446 -35.66 -52.90 -16.84
C ASP A 446 -35.57 -51.65 -15.94
N GLN A 447 -36.72 -51.02 -15.73
CA GLN A 447 -36.89 -49.80 -14.96
C GLN A 447 -36.76 -50.10 -13.47
N ASP A 448 -35.60 -49.80 -12.88
CA ASP A 448 -35.48 -49.36 -11.49
C ASP A 448 -34.06 -48.81 -11.22
N GLN A 449 -34.00 -47.55 -10.79
CA GLN A 449 -32.90 -46.88 -10.07
C GLN A 449 -31.46 -47.27 -10.47
N VAL A 450 -30.94 -46.69 -11.56
CA VAL A 450 -29.48 -46.57 -11.72
C VAL A 450 -29.00 -45.45 -10.81
N GLU A 451 -28.68 -45.78 -9.56
CA GLU A 451 -27.87 -44.92 -8.70
C GLU A 451 -26.55 -44.63 -9.42
N VAL A 452 -26.38 -43.40 -9.92
CA VAL A 452 -25.08 -42.93 -10.41
C VAL A 452 -24.13 -43.01 -9.23
N PRO A 453 -23.00 -43.77 -9.30
CA PRO A 453 -22.08 -43.87 -8.18
C PRO A 453 -21.57 -42.48 -7.82
N LEU A 454 -21.97 -41.99 -6.65
CA LEU A 454 -21.50 -40.71 -6.14
C LEU A 454 -20.01 -40.81 -5.85
N ASP A 455 -19.27 -39.75 -6.18
CA ASP A 455 -17.86 -39.64 -5.86
C ASP A 455 -17.69 -39.61 -4.33
N ARG A 456 -17.11 -40.68 -3.76
CA ARG A 456 -16.95 -40.86 -2.31
C ARG A 456 -16.15 -39.73 -1.68
N ASP A 457 -15.19 -39.15 -2.39
CA ASP A 457 -14.37 -38.05 -1.86
C ASP A 457 -15.20 -36.76 -1.77
N GLN A 458 -16.15 -36.56 -2.69
CA GLN A 458 -17.08 -35.43 -2.65
C GLN A 458 -18.13 -35.58 -1.55
N VAL A 459 -18.62 -36.80 -1.31
CA VAL A 459 -19.52 -37.12 -0.18
C VAL A 459 -18.82 -36.79 1.13
N ALA A 460 -17.63 -37.34 1.36
CA ALA A 460 -16.86 -37.09 2.57
C ALA A 460 -16.54 -35.59 2.76
N ALA A 461 -16.22 -34.87 1.69
CA ALA A 461 -15.97 -33.42 1.76
C ALA A 461 -17.21 -32.63 2.22
N LEU A 462 -18.39 -32.97 1.71
CA LEU A 462 -19.65 -32.31 2.12
C LEU A 462 -20.07 -32.67 3.54
N GLU A 463 -19.92 -33.92 3.95
CA GLU A 463 -20.14 -34.36 5.34
C GLU A 463 -19.22 -33.61 6.31
N MET A 464 -17.94 -33.44 5.93
CA MET A 464 -16.99 -32.67 6.73
C MET A 464 -17.38 -31.20 6.84
N ILE A 465 -17.83 -30.54 5.76
CA ILE A 465 -18.33 -29.16 5.79
C ILE A 465 -19.53 -29.03 6.73
N CYS A 466 -20.45 -30.00 6.69
CA CYS A 466 -21.68 -29.94 7.48
C CYS A 466 -21.45 -30.16 8.99
N SER A 467 -20.32 -30.77 9.35
CA SER A 467 -20.05 -31.26 10.71
C SER A 467 -18.87 -30.58 11.40
N ASN A 468 -18.03 -29.78 10.72
CA ASN A 468 -16.79 -29.27 11.31
C ASN A 468 -16.64 -27.75 11.18
N PRO A 469 -15.99 -27.10 12.17
CA PRO A 469 -15.82 -25.67 12.15
C PRO A 469 -14.79 -25.14 11.16
N VAL A 470 -13.87 -26.00 10.73
CA VAL A 470 -12.89 -25.67 9.71
C VAL A 470 -12.73 -26.91 8.86
N THR A 471 -12.98 -26.78 7.56
CA THR A 471 -12.79 -27.85 6.60
C THR A 471 -11.85 -27.38 5.50
N VAL A 472 -10.79 -28.15 5.23
CA VAL A 472 -9.84 -27.88 4.15
C VAL A 472 -10.06 -28.91 3.04
N ILE A 473 -10.44 -28.45 1.86
CA ILE A 473 -10.65 -29.29 0.68
C ILE A 473 -9.50 -29.06 -0.29
N SER A 474 -8.74 -30.11 -0.58
CA SER A 474 -7.64 -30.09 -1.55
C SER A 474 -7.95 -31.00 -2.74
N GLY A 475 -7.36 -30.71 -3.90
CA GLY A 475 -7.55 -31.52 -5.11
C GLY A 475 -7.05 -30.81 -6.36
N LYS A 476 -6.72 -31.57 -7.41
CA LYS A 476 -6.20 -31.04 -8.68
C LYS A 476 -7.20 -30.14 -9.41
N GLY A 477 -6.78 -29.45 -10.47
CA GLY A 477 -7.71 -28.74 -11.35
C GLY A 477 -8.76 -29.72 -11.92
N GLY A 478 -10.03 -29.30 -11.98
CA GLY A 478 -11.10 -30.11 -12.60
C GLY A 478 -11.83 -31.09 -11.69
N CYS A 479 -11.42 -31.32 -10.44
CA CYS A 479 -12.11 -32.24 -9.51
C CYS A 479 -13.40 -31.68 -8.86
N GLY A 480 -14.00 -30.62 -9.41
CA GLY A 480 -15.33 -30.16 -8.96
C GLY A 480 -15.41 -29.49 -7.57
N LYS A 481 -14.30 -29.23 -6.85
CA LYS A 481 -14.31 -28.59 -5.50
C LYS A 481 -15.25 -27.40 -5.35
N THR A 482 -15.12 -26.41 -6.23
CA THR A 482 -15.97 -25.21 -6.19
C THR A 482 -17.43 -25.55 -6.47
N THR A 483 -17.69 -26.52 -7.36
CA THR A 483 -19.05 -26.95 -7.72
C THR A 483 -19.77 -27.57 -6.53
N ILE A 484 -19.12 -28.48 -5.79
CA ILE A 484 -19.74 -29.14 -4.64
C ILE A 484 -20.03 -28.14 -3.51
N VAL A 485 -19.10 -27.23 -3.21
CA VAL A 485 -19.27 -26.19 -2.19
C VAL A 485 -20.41 -25.24 -2.57
N SER A 486 -20.46 -24.79 -3.83
CA SER A 486 -21.51 -23.88 -4.31
C SER A 486 -22.89 -24.52 -4.26
N ARG A 487 -22.99 -25.80 -4.66
CA ARG A 487 -24.25 -26.56 -4.66
C ARG A 487 -24.79 -26.76 -3.25
N LEU A 488 -23.91 -27.06 -2.29
CA LEU A 488 -24.29 -27.18 -0.89
C LEU A 488 -24.95 -25.90 -0.38
N PHE A 489 -24.29 -24.76 -0.54
CA PHE A 489 -24.82 -23.49 -0.03
C PHE A 489 -26.08 -23.03 -0.76
N LYS A 490 -26.19 -23.25 -2.07
CA LYS A 490 -27.45 -23.03 -2.80
C LYS A 490 -28.58 -23.92 -2.29
N HIS A 491 -28.27 -25.18 -1.97
CA HIS A 491 -29.27 -26.11 -1.46
C HIS A 491 -29.76 -25.69 -0.06
N ILE A 492 -28.85 -25.18 0.78
CA ILE A 492 -29.18 -24.61 2.09
C ILE A 492 -30.09 -23.38 1.94
N GLU A 493 -29.73 -22.43 1.08
CA GLU A 493 -30.56 -21.24 0.80
C GLU A 493 -31.96 -21.63 0.30
N GLN A 494 -32.06 -22.61 -0.60
CA GLN A 494 -33.34 -23.14 -1.09
C GLN A 494 -34.13 -23.91 -0.04
N LEU A 495 -33.48 -24.53 0.96
CA LEU A 495 -34.18 -25.18 2.08
C LEU A 495 -34.77 -24.11 2.99
N GLU A 496 -34.02 -23.07 3.33
CA GLU A 496 -34.50 -21.94 4.13
C GLU A 496 -35.69 -21.24 3.45
N GLU A 497 -35.62 -20.93 2.16
CA GLU A 497 -36.73 -20.34 1.40
C GLU A 497 -37.99 -21.21 1.43
N ARG A 498 -37.82 -22.54 1.28
CA ARG A 498 -38.93 -23.50 1.32
C ARG A 498 -39.55 -23.62 2.71
N GLU A 499 -38.74 -23.59 3.76
CA GLU A 499 -39.22 -23.60 5.15
C GLU A 499 -40.00 -22.33 5.48
N VAL A 500 -39.49 -21.15 5.08
CA VAL A 500 -40.21 -19.89 5.26
C VAL A 500 -41.52 -19.91 4.50
N LYS A 501 -41.51 -20.34 3.24
CA LYS A 501 -42.74 -20.42 2.43
C LYS A 501 -43.75 -21.40 3.04
N LYS A 502 -43.29 -22.56 3.49
CA LYS A 502 -44.15 -23.56 4.14
C LYS A 502 -44.70 -23.05 5.47
N ALA A 503 -43.91 -22.34 6.28
CA ALA A 503 -44.38 -21.71 7.51
C ALA A 503 -45.45 -20.64 7.22
N CYS A 504 -45.30 -19.86 6.15
CA CYS A 504 -46.33 -18.93 5.69
C CYS A 504 -47.60 -19.66 5.21
N GLU A 505 -47.46 -20.74 4.44
CA GLU A 505 -48.58 -21.55 3.95
C GLU A 505 -49.32 -22.28 5.08
N ASP A 506 -48.60 -22.83 6.06
CA ASP A 506 -49.16 -23.49 7.25
C ASP A 506 -49.88 -22.46 8.14
N PHE A 507 -49.36 -21.24 8.25
CA PHE A 507 -50.00 -20.12 8.96
C PHE A 507 -51.30 -19.66 8.26
N GLU A 508 -51.32 -19.64 6.92
CA GLU A 508 -52.51 -19.28 6.15
C GLU A 508 -53.59 -20.39 6.17
N GLN A 509 -53.21 -21.65 6.35
CA GLN A 509 -54.13 -22.80 6.39
C GLN A 509 -54.71 -23.09 7.77
N ASP A 510 -54.14 -22.55 8.85
CA ASP A 510 -54.67 -22.73 10.21
C ASP A 510 -55.84 -21.76 10.50
N GLN A 511 -57.01 -22.06 9.93
CA GLN A 511 -58.26 -21.30 10.15
C GLN A 511 -58.90 -21.49 11.53
N ASN A 512 -58.22 -22.11 12.51
CA ASN A 512 -58.74 -22.32 13.87
C ASN A 512 -57.71 -22.07 14.99
N ALA A 513 -56.82 -21.08 14.83
CA ALA A 513 -56.02 -20.60 15.96
C ALA A 513 -56.90 -19.81 16.96
N SER A 514 -57.17 -20.44 18.11
CA SER A 514 -57.84 -19.85 19.28
C SER A 514 -57.14 -18.58 19.79
N GLU A 515 -57.91 -17.60 20.28
CA GLU A 515 -57.47 -16.30 20.85
C GLU A 515 -56.63 -16.38 22.15
N GLU A 516 -55.93 -17.48 22.44
CA GLU A 516 -55.13 -17.68 23.66
C GLU A 516 -53.60 -17.73 23.45
N TRP A 517 -53.09 -17.28 22.29
CA TRP A 517 -51.65 -17.28 21.99
C TRP A 517 -50.95 -15.91 22.03
N ILE A 518 -51.59 -14.89 22.61
CA ILE A 518 -50.93 -13.59 22.86
C ILE A 518 -49.99 -13.63 24.09
N THR A 519 -49.99 -14.71 24.87
CA THR A 519 -49.15 -14.85 26.08
C THR A 519 -47.98 -15.83 25.96
N PHE A 520 -47.76 -16.48 24.80
CA PHE A 520 -46.57 -17.33 24.58
C PHE A 520 -45.42 -16.61 23.85
N THR A 521 -45.66 -15.38 23.40
CA THR A 521 -44.72 -14.60 22.59
C THR A 521 -43.46 -14.14 23.35
N GLU A 522 -43.42 -14.28 24.68
CA GLU A 522 -42.24 -13.92 25.49
C GLU A 522 -41.32 -15.11 25.84
N GLN A 523 -41.69 -16.36 25.54
CA GLN A 523 -40.85 -17.53 25.87
C GLN A 523 -40.35 -18.35 24.67
N SER A 524 -40.86 -18.13 23.46
CA SER A 524 -40.37 -18.80 22.23
C SER A 524 -39.46 -17.92 21.35
N GLN A 525 -39.05 -16.74 21.82
CA GLN A 525 -38.06 -15.89 21.12
C GLN A 525 -36.60 -16.31 21.38
N LEU A 526 -36.36 -17.31 22.22
CA LEU A 526 -35.06 -17.99 22.27
C LEU A 526 -35.07 -19.12 21.23
N GLU A 527 -34.25 -18.97 20.19
CA GLU A 527 -33.97 -19.95 19.12
C GLU A 527 -34.89 -19.95 17.88
N ALA A 528 -35.37 -18.79 17.43
CA ALA A 528 -35.64 -18.63 16.00
C ALA A 528 -34.29 -18.71 15.26
N GLY A 529 -34.04 -19.82 14.58
CA GLY A 529 -32.79 -20.14 13.88
C GLY A 529 -32.33 -18.98 13.01
N LYS A 530 -31.15 -18.45 13.32
CA LYS A 530 -30.54 -17.36 12.56
C LYS A 530 -30.19 -17.89 11.18
N ALA A 531 -30.74 -17.30 10.11
CA ALA A 531 -30.46 -17.67 8.73
C ALA A 531 -28.94 -17.71 8.47
N ILE A 532 -28.48 -18.72 7.75
CA ILE A 532 -27.05 -18.91 7.49
C ILE A 532 -26.61 -17.93 6.42
N GLU A 533 -25.91 -16.87 6.82
CA GLU A 533 -25.29 -15.93 5.88
C GLU A 533 -23.99 -16.50 5.33
N VAL A 534 -23.93 -16.70 4.00
CA VAL A 534 -22.77 -17.25 3.30
C VAL A 534 -21.95 -16.14 2.66
N LEU A 535 -20.69 -16.01 3.09
CA LEU A 535 -19.72 -15.06 2.51
C LEU A 535 -18.62 -15.81 1.75
N LEU A 536 -18.53 -15.57 0.44
CA LEU A 536 -17.48 -16.14 -0.41
C LEU A 536 -16.31 -15.16 -0.56
N THR A 537 -15.10 -15.65 -0.31
CA THR A 537 -13.88 -14.84 -0.45
C THR A 537 -12.81 -15.53 -1.28
N ALA A 538 -11.94 -14.73 -1.91
CA ALA A 538 -10.79 -15.22 -2.65
C ALA A 538 -9.57 -14.29 -2.47
N PRO A 539 -8.34 -14.78 -2.68
CA PRO A 539 -7.13 -13.96 -2.52
C PRO A 539 -7.00 -12.86 -3.58
N THR A 540 -7.58 -13.02 -4.77
CA THR A 540 -7.45 -12.04 -5.87
C THR A 540 -8.80 -11.71 -6.51
N GLY A 541 -8.89 -10.54 -7.16
CA GLY A 541 -10.10 -10.11 -7.86
C GLY A 541 -10.50 -11.05 -9.01
N LYS A 542 -9.53 -11.62 -9.73
CA LYS A 542 -9.79 -12.63 -10.77
C LYS A 542 -10.39 -13.92 -10.17
N ALA A 543 -9.84 -14.39 -9.06
CA ALA A 543 -10.36 -15.58 -8.38
C ALA A 543 -11.76 -15.33 -7.79
N ALA A 544 -12.00 -14.16 -7.18
CA ALA A 544 -13.32 -13.76 -6.70
C ALA A 544 -14.34 -13.67 -7.85
N GLY A 545 -13.94 -13.09 -8.99
CA GLY A 545 -14.77 -13.03 -10.20
C GLY A 545 -15.13 -14.43 -10.73
N LEU A 546 -14.18 -15.36 -10.74
CA LEU A 546 -14.43 -16.74 -11.13
C LEU A 546 -15.36 -17.46 -10.15
N LEU A 547 -15.18 -17.26 -8.83
CA LEU A 547 -16.10 -17.78 -7.82
C LEU A 547 -17.51 -17.24 -8.05
N ARG A 548 -17.67 -15.93 -8.27
CA ARG A 548 -18.97 -15.32 -8.57
C ARG A 548 -19.63 -15.93 -9.81
N GLN A 549 -18.87 -16.15 -10.88
CA GLN A 549 -19.41 -16.76 -12.10
C GLN A 549 -19.84 -18.22 -11.90
N LYS A 550 -19.07 -19.01 -11.14
CA LYS A 550 -19.35 -20.44 -10.92
C LYS A 550 -20.44 -20.68 -9.88
N THR A 551 -20.47 -19.84 -8.85
CA THR A 551 -21.42 -19.97 -7.74
C THR A 551 -22.72 -19.22 -8.05
N GLY A 552 -22.69 -18.11 -8.79
CA GLY A 552 -23.83 -17.19 -8.89
C GLY A 552 -24.11 -16.40 -7.61
N LEU A 553 -23.25 -16.54 -6.58
CA LEU A 553 -23.32 -15.83 -5.31
C LEU A 553 -22.32 -14.66 -5.29
N HIS A 554 -22.57 -13.69 -4.42
CA HIS A 554 -21.63 -12.59 -4.20
C HIS A 554 -20.30 -13.14 -3.66
N ALA A 555 -19.20 -12.73 -4.27
CA ALA A 555 -17.85 -13.10 -3.88
C ALA A 555 -16.94 -11.86 -3.89
N TYR A 556 -16.12 -11.75 -2.86
CA TYR A 556 -15.25 -10.60 -2.60
C TYR A 556 -13.80 -11.03 -2.47
N THR A 557 -12.86 -10.09 -2.55
CA THR A 557 -11.48 -10.39 -2.17
C THR A 557 -11.35 -10.43 -0.64
N LEU A 558 -10.38 -11.20 -0.13
CA LEU A 558 -10.09 -11.24 1.31
C LEU A 558 -9.81 -9.83 1.85
N CYS A 559 -9.13 -8.98 1.07
CA CYS A 559 -8.86 -7.59 1.43
C CYS A 559 -10.14 -6.75 1.56
N GLN A 560 -11.10 -6.89 0.64
CA GLN A 560 -12.37 -6.15 0.71
C GLN A 560 -13.13 -6.50 1.99
N VAL A 561 -13.28 -7.79 2.28
CA VAL A 561 -13.98 -8.23 3.49
C VAL A 561 -13.27 -7.74 4.75
N THR A 562 -11.94 -7.86 4.79
CA THR A 562 -11.19 -7.50 5.99
C THR A 562 -11.16 -5.99 6.22
N LEU A 563 -11.21 -5.17 5.17
CA LEU A 563 -11.22 -3.70 5.29
C LEU A 563 -12.63 -3.14 5.56
N ASP A 564 -13.68 -3.77 5.03
CA ASP A 564 -15.08 -3.33 5.20
C ASP A 564 -15.71 -3.81 6.52
N SER A 565 -15.21 -4.91 7.11
CA SER A 565 -15.75 -5.48 8.37
C SER A 565 -15.36 -4.72 9.64
N TYR A 566 -14.49 -3.71 9.54
CA TYR A 566 -14.19 -2.81 10.66
C TYR A 566 -14.97 -1.51 10.49
N PRO A 567 -15.95 -1.20 11.37
CA PRO A 567 -16.68 0.04 11.26
C PRO A 567 -15.73 1.21 11.53
N VAL A 568 -15.82 2.21 10.64
CA VAL A 568 -15.22 3.56 10.71
C VAL A 568 -13.79 3.68 10.18
N LEU A 569 -13.65 3.69 8.86
CA LEU A 569 -12.80 4.67 8.19
C LEU A 569 -13.69 5.41 7.19
N ASN A 570 -14.00 6.66 7.51
CA ASN A 570 -14.66 7.60 6.61
C ASN A 570 -13.88 7.64 5.29
N LEU A 571 -14.39 6.93 4.28
CA LEU A 571 -14.22 7.29 2.88
C LEU A 571 -14.91 8.63 2.67
N VAL A 572 -14.19 9.71 2.92
CA VAL A 572 -14.35 10.92 2.12
C VAL A 572 -13.35 10.80 0.98
N THR A 573 -13.85 10.24 -0.10
CA THR A 573 -13.34 10.48 -1.45
C THR A 573 -13.33 11.97 -1.74
N CYS A 574 -12.18 12.51 -2.12
CA CYS A 574 -12.02 13.55 -3.13
C CYS A 574 -10.77 13.22 -3.93
#